data_AF-A0A8B9J847-F1
#
_entry.id   AF-A0A8B9J847-F1
#
_cell.length_a   1.000
_cell.length_b   1.000
_cell.length_c   1.000
_cell.angle_alpha   90.00
_cell.angle_beta   90.00
_cell.angle_gamma   90.00
#
_symmetry.space_group_name_H-M   'P 1'
#
loop_
_entity.id
_entity.type
_entity.pdbx_description
1 polymer ?
#
loop_
_entity_poly.entity_id
_entity_poly.type
_entity_poly.pdbx_seq_one_letter_code
_entity_poly.pdbx_strand_id
1 'polypeptide(L)'
;MIDMEYLPHSNAEYKDMQYWNTRYQTEESFEWFGDFSRFQHLLVQHVGRYDSILMLGCGNSALSTDMCQAGYTSITNVDYSSVCVETMAQRHSDCAGLSWVCMDIRRLAFPDASFDVVIEKGTLDAMLVDERDPWNVSDSSAHLLHQVLSEVNEQSHDIKLCYNMMLQAPCFTIYMQCGTTVFYNGKKSAIYPPRESTANCALLGLRFKIHY
;
A
#
# COMPACT_ATOMS: atom_id res chain seq x y z
N MET A 1 0.72 -2.05 22.06
CA MET A 1 -0.07 -3.29 22.30
C MET A 1 -1.35 -3.14 21.52
N ILE A 2 -1.81 -4.18 20.82
CA ILE A 2 -3.08 -4.13 20.10
C ILE A 2 -4.19 -4.12 21.15
N ASP A 3 -5.09 -3.13 21.10
CA ASP A 3 -6.28 -3.15 21.93
C ASP A 3 -7.21 -4.25 21.45
N MET A 4 -7.60 -5.12 22.37
CA MET A 4 -8.48 -6.26 22.08
C MET A 4 -9.87 -5.79 21.64
N GLU A 5 -10.28 -4.57 21.98
CA GLU A 5 -11.57 -3.99 21.57
C GLU A 5 -11.68 -3.79 20.05
N TYR A 6 -10.55 -3.55 19.36
CA TYR A 6 -10.54 -3.28 17.92
C TYR A 6 -10.31 -4.52 17.06
N LEU A 7 -10.08 -5.70 17.66
CA LEU A 7 -9.90 -6.93 16.91
C LEU A 7 -11.26 -7.44 16.37
N PRO A 8 -11.34 -7.80 15.08
CA PRO A 8 -12.56 -8.38 14.55
C PRO A 8 -12.80 -9.77 15.17
N HIS A 9 -14.04 -10.25 15.10
CA HIS A 9 -14.39 -11.60 15.52
C HIS A 9 -13.82 -12.67 14.57
N SER A 10 -13.62 -12.29 13.30
CA SER A 10 -13.01 -13.12 12.26
C SER A 10 -12.13 -12.27 11.36
N ASN A 11 -11.01 -12.82 10.91
CA ASN A 11 -10.14 -12.16 9.94
C ASN A 11 -10.91 -11.74 8.66
N ALA A 12 -11.94 -12.49 8.27
CA ALA A 12 -12.76 -12.16 7.10
C ALA A 12 -13.42 -10.76 7.16
N GLU A 13 -13.54 -10.15 8.34
CA GLU A 13 -14.08 -8.79 8.50
C GLU A 13 -13.10 -7.70 8.06
N TYR A 14 -11.81 -7.99 7.90
CA TYR A 14 -10.84 -7.00 7.39
C TYR A 14 -11.13 -6.56 5.94
N LYS A 15 -11.95 -7.29 5.18
CA LYS A 15 -12.43 -6.85 3.86
C LYS A 15 -13.70 -6.02 3.92
N ASP A 16 -14.35 -5.93 5.09
CA ASP A 16 -15.61 -5.22 5.27
C ASP A 16 -15.37 -3.76 5.64
N MET A 17 -15.86 -2.86 4.77
CA MET A 17 -15.79 -1.41 5.00
C MET A 17 -16.49 -1.00 6.31
N GLN A 18 -17.55 -1.69 6.72
CA GLN A 18 -18.28 -1.34 7.93
C GLN A 18 -17.47 -1.59 9.20
N TYR A 19 -16.66 -2.66 9.23
CA TYR A 19 -15.71 -2.92 10.31
C TYR A 19 -14.74 -1.74 10.46
N TRP A 20 -14.14 -1.31 9.34
CA TRP A 20 -13.21 -0.17 9.34
C TRP A 20 -13.88 1.15 9.72
N ASN A 21 -15.06 1.44 9.17
CA ASN A 21 -15.82 2.64 9.54
C ASN A 21 -16.09 2.69 11.05
N THR A 22 -16.50 1.57 11.66
CA THR A 22 -16.73 1.50 13.10
C THR A 22 -15.44 1.69 13.89
N ARG A 23 -14.34 1.06 13.47
CA ARG A 23 -13.03 1.20 14.14
C ARG A 23 -12.50 2.63 14.08
N TYR A 24 -12.56 3.28 12.92
CA TYR A 24 -12.07 4.65 12.72
C TYR A 24 -12.90 5.72 13.45
N GLN A 25 -14.10 5.41 13.94
CA GLN A 25 -14.86 6.35 14.77
C GLN A 25 -14.22 6.62 16.13
N THR A 26 -13.48 5.66 16.69
CA THR A 26 -12.99 5.74 18.07
C THR A 26 -11.49 5.52 18.19
N GLU A 27 -10.87 4.75 17.29
CA GLU A 27 -9.42 4.54 17.32
C GLU A 27 -8.70 5.72 16.66
N GLU A 28 -8.01 6.53 17.48
CA GLU A 28 -7.34 7.73 16.96
C GLU A 28 -6.23 7.38 15.96
N SER A 29 -5.33 6.46 16.28
CA SER A 29 -4.25 6.05 15.39
C SER A 29 -3.81 4.62 15.67
N PHE A 30 -3.44 3.90 14.61
CA PHE A 30 -2.92 2.54 14.71
C PHE A 30 -1.90 2.25 13.61
N GLU A 31 -0.85 1.52 13.98
CA GLU A 31 0.22 1.12 13.07
C GLU A 31 0.21 -0.38 12.82
N TRP A 32 -0.30 -0.76 11.65
CA TRP A 32 -0.07 -2.09 11.10
C TRP A 32 1.39 -2.22 10.65
N PHE A 33 2.04 -3.31 11.07
CA PHE A 33 3.38 -3.72 10.64
C PHE A 33 4.55 -2.79 11.04
N GLY A 34 4.29 -1.76 11.83
CA GLY A 34 5.28 -0.85 12.41
C GLY A 34 5.14 0.58 11.89
N ASP A 35 5.79 1.50 12.59
CA ASP A 35 5.77 2.93 12.28
C ASP A 35 6.84 3.34 11.25
N PHE A 36 6.88 4.64 10.92
CA PHE A 36 7.83 5.23 9.98
C PHE A 36 9.30 4.89 10.29
N SER A 37 9.71 4.79 11.55
CA SER A 37 11.10 4.54 11.92
C SER A 37 11.61 3.20 11.40
N ARG A 38 10.73 2.19 11.32
CA ARG A 38 11.03 0.86 10.79
C ARG A 38 11.38 0.89 9.30
N PHE A 39 10.79 1.84 8.58
CA PHE A 39 10.87 1.92 7.11
C PHE A 39 11.72 3.10 6.61
N GLN A 40 12.10 4.03 7.49
CA GLN A 40 12.81 5.26 7.14
C GLN A 40 14.06 5.00 6.27
N HIS A 41 14.85 3.98 6.61
CA HIS A 41 16.06 3.63 5.86
C HIS A 41 15.77 3.20 4.41
N LEU A 42 14.63 2.57 4.14
CA LEU A 42 14.18 2.21 2.80
C LEU A 42 13.59 3.42 2.08
N LEU A 43 12.76 4.20 2.76
CA LEU A 43 12.11 5.38 2.18
C LEU A 43 13.13 6.42 1.71
N VAL A 44 14.22 6.64 2.46
CA VAL A 44 15.29 7.58 2.08
C VAL A 44 16.05 7.11 0.83
N GLN A 45 16.12 5.80 0.57
CA GLN A 45 16.84 5.25 -0.58
C GLN A 45 16.01 5.30 -1.87
N HIS A 46 14.68 5.21 -1.75
CA HIS A 46 13.82 4.99 -2.91
C HIS A 46 12.84 6.14 -3.18
N VAL A 47 12.48 6.93 -2.17
CA VAL A 47 11.48 8.00 -2.29
C VAL A 47 12.17 9.36 -2.14
N GLY A 48 12.08 10.17 -3.19
CA GLY A 48 12.54 11.55 -3.20
C GLY A 48 11.66 12.44 -2.32
N ARG A 49 12.24 13.49 -1.72
CA ARG A 49 11.50 14.43 -0.86
C ARG A 49 10.42 15.22 -1.61
N TYR A 50 10.59 15.35 -2.93
CA TYR A 50 9.71 16.08 -3.82
C TYR A 50 8.95 15.16 -4.78
N ASP A 51 9.08 13.85 -4.62
CA ASP A 51 8.27 12.88 -5.38
C ASP A 51 6.79 13.11 -5.05
N SER A 52 5.93 13.00 -6.05
CA SER A 52 4.48 12.91 -5.88
C SER A 52 4.12 11.49 -5.42
N ILE A 53 3.61 11.37 -4.19
CA ILE A 53 3.42 10.08 -3.51
C ILE A 53 1.93 9.78 -3.37
N LEU A 54 1.51 8.58 -3.76
CA LEU A 54 0.18 8.03 -3.49
C LEU A 54 0.27 6.97 -2.40
N MET A 55 -0.41 7.18 -1.27
CA MET A 55 -0.51 6.24 -0.14
C MET A 55 -1.84 5.49 -0.21
N LEU A 56 -1.79 4.21 -0.56
CA LEU A 56 -2.95 3.32 -0.69
C LEU A 56 -3.39 2.78 0.67
N GLY A 57 -4.70 2.80 0.92
CA GLY A 57 -5.32 2.34 2.17
C GLY A 57 -4.62 2.92 3.39
N CYS A 58 -4.56 4.25 3.45
CA CYS A 58 -3.76 4.96 4.44
C CYS A 58 -4.19 4.70 5.88
N GLY A 59 -5.46 4.37 6.11
CA GLY A 59 -6.05 4.24 7.43
C GLY A 59 -5.77 5.44 8.33
N ASN A 60 -5.74 5.19 9.64
CA ASN A 60 -5.35 6.14 10.67
C ASN A 60 -3.85 6.04 11.05
N SER A 61 -3.01 5.56 10.12
CA SER A 61 -1.56 5.44 10.28
C SER A 61 -0.90 6.82 10.30
N ALA A 62 0.11 7.00 11.14
CA ALA A 62 0.98 8.17 11.17
C ALA A 62 2.07 8.15 10.08
N LEU A 63 2.16 7.10 9.27
CA LEU A 63 3.23 6.96 8.27
C LEU A 63 3.33 8.17 7.33
N SER A 64 2.22 8.62 6.74
CA SER A 64 2.24 9.78 5.82
C SER A 64 2.53 11.10 6.55
N THR A 65 2.06 11.25 7.79
CA THR A 65 2.30 12.46 8.58
C THR A 65 3.76 12.55 9.04
N ASP A 66 4.35 11.43 9.45
CA ASP A 66 5.76 11.34 9.82
C ASP A 66 6.64 11.56 8.60
N MET A 67 6.22 11.08 7.42
CA MET A 67 6.84 11.45 6.15
C MET A 67 6.74 12.96 5.87
N CYS A 68 5.56 13.59 6.06
CA CYS A 68 5.38 15.05 5.94
C CYS A 68 6.42 15.78 6.82
N GLN A 69 6.53 15.37 8.09
CA GLN A 69 7.48 15.93 9.06
C GLN A 69 8.94 15.68 8.70
N ALA A 70 9.24 14.55 8.07
CA ALA A 70 10.58 14.23 7.57
C ALA A 70 10.94 14.99 6.28
N GLY A 71 10.04 15.81 5.74
CA GLY A 71 10.29 16.69 4.58
C GLY A 71 9.79 16.13 3.25
N TYR A 72 8.93 15.12 3.24
CA TYR A 72 8.19 14.72 2.03
C TYR A 72 7.01 15.67 1.82
N THR A 73 6.92 16.33 0.66
CA THR A 73 6.03 17.50 0.52
C THR A 73 4.77 17.28 -0.31
N SER A 74 4.62 16.13 -0.96
CA SER A 74 3.48 15.84 -1.84
C SER A 74 2.98 14.42 -1.63
N ILE A 75 2.05 14.24 -0.68
CA ILE A 75 1.48 12.93 -0.34
C ILE A 75 -0.03 12.99 -0.46
N THR A 76 -0.59 12.16 -1.33
CA THR A 76 -2.02 11.91 -1.48
C THR A 76 -2.37 10.61 -0.80
N ASN A 77 -3.19 10.68 0.24
CA ASN A 77 -3.65 9.53 1.01
C ASN A 77 -5.02 9.10 0.51
N VAL A 78 -5.18 7.81 0.23
CA VAL A 78 -6.47 7.23 -0.16
C VAL A 78 -6.88 6.13 0.79
N ASP A 79 -8.15 6.13 1.16
CA ASP A 79 -8.81 5.04 1.87
C ASP A 79 -10.26 4.98 1.38
N TYR A 80 -10.85 3.79 1.31
CA TYR A 80 -12.24 3.64 0.90
C TYR A 80 -13.27 4.04 1.98
N SER A 81 -12.80 4.26 3.21
CA SER A 81 -13.61 4.71 4.34
C SER A 81 -13.68 6.23 4.37
N SER A 82 -14.86 6.79 4.13
CA SER A 82 -15.08 8.24 4.26
C SER A 82 -14.84 8.71 5.70
N VAL A 83 -15.18 7.88 6.70
CA VAL A 83 -14.94 8.16 8.12
C VAL A 83 -13.44 8.37 8.37
N CYS A 84 -12.60 7.48 7.84
CA CYS A 84 -11.15 7.59 7.94
C CYS A 84 -10.65 8.89 7.30
N VAL A 85 -11.02 9.09 6.03
CA VAL A 85 -10.52 10.22 5.23
C VAL A 85 -10.93 11.56 5.84
N GLU A 86 -12.20 11.71 6.24
CA GLU A 86 -12.70 12.94 6.87
C GLU A 86 -11.99 13.22 8.20
N THR A 87 -11.82 12.18 9.03
CA THR A 87 -11.16 12.30 10.33
C THR A 87 -9.69 12.71 10.17
N MET A 88 -8.96 12.04 9.27
CA MET A 88 -7.55 12.32 9.03
C MET A 88 -7.34 13.69 8.35
N ALA A 89 -8.21 14.06 7.41
CA ALA A 89 -8.18 15.37 6.79
C ALA A 89 -8.42 16.50 7.79
N GLN A 90 -9.38 16.33 8.71
CA GLN A 90 -9.65 17.32 9.75
C GLN A 90 -8.45 17.44 10.71
N ARG A 91 -7.92 16.30 11.17
CA ARG A 91 -6.81 16.24 12.13
C ARG A 91 -5.52 16.85 11.60
N HIS A 92 -5.25 16.68 10.32
CA HIS A 92 -4.02 17.13 9.66
C HIS A 92 -4.25 18.29 8.68
N SER A 93 -5.29 19.09 8.93
CA SER A 93 -5.67 20.23 8.07
C SER A 93 -4.60 21.33 7.98
N ASP A 94 -3.60 21.29 8.84
CA ASP A 94 -2.44 22.19 8.88
C ASP A 94 -1.20 21.65 8.14
N CYS A 95 -1.12 20.36 7.76
CA CYS A 95 -0.02 19.83 6.91
C CYS A 95 -0.37 20.06 5.43
N ALA A 96 0.08 21.18 4.86
CA ALA A 96 -0.15 21.52 3.45
C ALA A 96 0.42 20.48 2.44
N GLY A 97 1.35 19.62 2.87
CA GLY A 97 1.91 18.55 2.05
C GLY A 97 1.06 17.27 1.99
N LEU A 98 -0.07 17.22 2.70
CA LEU A 98 -0.96 16.07 2.75
C LEU A 98 -2.30 16.40 2.09
N SER A 99 -2.77 15.48 1.25
CA SER A 99 -4.16 15.43 0.80
C SER A 99 -4.78 14.08 1.16
N TRP A 100 -6.10 14.07 1.29
CA TRP A 100 -6.87 12.90 1.72
C TRP A 100 -8.07 12.75 0.80
N VAL A 101 -8.24 11.57 0.20
CA VAL A 101 -9.28 11.33 -0.81
C VAL A 101 -9.97 9.99 -0.54
N CYS A 102 -11.29 10.02 -0.40
CA CYS A 102 -12.08 8.81 -0.25
C CYS A 102 -12.17 8.09 -1.60
N MET A 103 -11.50 6.95 -1.72
CA MET A 103 -11.37 6.24 -2.98
C MET A 103 -11.09 4.75 -2.77
N ASP A 104 -11.68 3.92 -3.62
CA ASP A 104 -11.37 2.49 -3.68
C ASP A 104 -10.14 2.28 -4.57
N ILE A 105 -9.11 1.63 -4.04
CA ILE A 105 -7.84 1.42 -4.77
C ILE A 105 -7.98 0.45 -5.96
N ARG A 106 -9.12 -0.23 -6.09
CA ARG A 106 -9.49 -1.02 -7.28
C ARG A 106 -9.96 -0.15 -8.44
N ARG A 107 -10.11 1.16 -8.22
CA ARG A 107 -10.53 2.15 -9.21
C ARG A 107 -10.01 3.54 -8.82
N LEU A 108 -8.77 3.81 -9.19
CA LEU A 108 -8.08 5.07 -8.93
C LEU A 108 -8.52 6.11 -9.96
N ALA A 109 -9.30 7.10 -9.52
CA ALA A 109 -9.84 8.16 -10.38
C ALA A 109 -8.88 9.37 -10.50
N PHE A 110 -7.60 9.10 -10.73
CA PHE A 110 -6.57 10.11 -11.01
C PHE A 110 -6.15 10.05 -12.49
N PRO A 111 -5.64 11.15 -13.06
CA PRO A 111 -5.06 11.12 -14.40
C PRO A 111 -3.87 10.16 -14.47
N ASP A 112 -3.71 9.47 -15.60
CA ASP A 112 -2.57 8.59 -15.83
C ASP A 112 -1.24 9.28 -15.53
N ALA A 113 -0.31 8.53 -14.93
CA ALA A 113 1.02 9.01 -14.56
C ALA A 113 1.06 10.27 -13.67
N SER A 114 0.08 10.41 -12.77
CA SER A 114 0.03 11.52 -11.80
C SER A 114 1.03 11.39 -10.64
N PHE A 115 1.58 10.20 -10.39
CA PHE A 115 2.41 9.93 -9.23
C PHE A 115 3.78 9.33 -9.59
N ASP A 116 4.81 9.77 -8.89
CA ASP A 116 6.18 9.23 -8.98
C ASP A 116 6.31 7.95 -8.15
N VAL A 117 5.60 7.86 -7.02
CA VAL A 117 5.72 6.74 -6.07
C VAL A 117 4.34 6.34 -5.55
N VAL A 118 4.10 5.03 -5.46
CA VAL A 118 2.92 4.45 -4.83
C VAL A 118 3.34 3.56 -3.66
N ILE A 119 2.79 3.82 -2.48
CA ILE A 119 3.10 3.10 -1.23
C ILE A 119 1.82 2.45 -0.71
N GLU A 120 1.89 1.20 -0.28
CA GLU A 120 0.82 0.51 0.45
C GLU A 120 1.42 -0.15 1.68
N LYS A 121 0.69 -0.12 2.81
CA LYS A 121 1.12 -0.77 4.05
C LYS A 121 -0.05 -1.52 4.68
N GLY A 122 -0.18 -2.79 4.32
CA GLY A 122 -1.14 -3.70 4.95
C GLY A 122 -2.53 -3.70 4.32
N THR A 123 -2.74 -2.87 3.29
CA THR A 123 -4.03 -2.78 2.60
C THR A 123 -4.31 -4.03 1.78
N LEU A 124 -3.29 -4.54 1.07
CA LEU A 124 -3.44 -5.77 0.31
C LEU A 124 -3.63 -6.99 1.23
N ASP A 125 -3.05 -6.98 2.44
CA ASP A 125 -3.27 -8.02 3.45
C ASP A 125 -4.75 -8.09 3.88
N ALA A 126 -5.38 -6.93 4.08
CA ALA A 126 -6.81 -6.84 4.40
C ALA A 126 -7.69 -7.36 3.24
N MET A 127 -7.29 -7.10 1.99
CA MET A 127 -8.00 -7.55 0.79
C MET A 127 -7.85 -9.05 0.51
N LEU A 128 -6.74 -9.66 0.94
CA LEU A 128 -6.41 -11.08 0.72
C LEU A 128 -6.70 -11.97 1.93
N VAL A 129 -7.49 -11.49 2.87
CA VAL A 129 -7.65 -12.13 4.18
C VAL A 129 -8.31 -13.50 4.15
N ASP A 130 -9.06 -13.81 3.10
CA ASP A 130 -9.69 -15.11 2.89
C ASP A 130 -8.71 -16.15 2.29
N GLU A 131 -7.51 -15.73 1.89
CA GLU A 131 -6.52 -16.61 1.29
C GLU A 131 -5.96 -17.58 2.33
N ARG A 132 -6.12 -18.88 2.06
CA ARG A 132 -5.79 -19.94 3.02
C ARG A 132 -4.48 -20.65 2.71
N ASP A 133 -4.09 -20.65 1.43
CA ASP A 133 -2.86 -21.27 0.98
C ASP A 133 -1.88 -20.18 0.53
N PRO A 134 -0.83 -19.90 1.31
CA PRO A 134 0.15 -18.88 0.96
C PRO A 134 0.98 -19.25 -0.29
N TRP A 135 0.90 -20.50 -0.77
CA TRP A 135 1.62 -20.99 -1.94
C TRP A 135 0.76 -21.06 -3.20
N ASN A 136 -0.56 -21.01 -3.06
CA ASN A 136 -1.51 -21.15 -4.16
C ASN A 136 -2.67 -20.16 -4.00
N VAL A 137 -2.44 -18.94 -4.50
CA VAL A 137 -3.43 -17.86 -4.50
C VAL A 137 -4.66 -18.27 -5.32
N SER A 138 -5.85 -18.12 -4.73
CA SER A 138 -7.12 -18.34 -5.42
C SER A 138 -7.30 -17.42 -6.65
N ASP A 139 -8.05 -17.86 -7.65
CA ASP A 139 -8.33 -17.06 -8.85
C ASP A 139 -8.98 -15.70 -8.51
N SER A 140 -9.84 -15.66 -7.49
CA SER A 140 -10.45 -14.43 -6.99
C SER A 140 -9.43 -13.44 -6.44
N SER A 141 -8.49 -13.93 -5.62
CA SER A 141 -7.42 -13.11 -5.05
C SER A 141 -6.42 -12.65 -6.10
N ALA A 142 -6.11 -13.52 -7.07
CA ALA A 142 -5.26 -13.17 -8.20
C ALA A 142 -5.90 -12.10 -9.09
N HIS A 143 -7.20 -12.21 -9.36
CA HIS A 143 -7.96 -11.19 -10.11
C HIS A 143 -8.02 -9.86 -9.37
N LEU A 144 -8.23 -9.90 -8.04
CA LEU A 144 -8.25 -8.71 -7.20
C LEU A 144 -6.90 -7.99 -7.19
N LEU A 145 -5.81 -8.74 -6.98
CA LEU A 145 -4.45 -8.20 -7.08
C LEU A 145 -4.22 -7.61 -8.46
N HIS A 146 -4.51 -8.35 -9.52
CA HIS A 146 -4.36 -7.85 -10.88
C HIS A 146 -5.09 -6.51 -11.07
N GLN A 147 -6.33 -6.40 -10.61
CA GLN A 147 -7.11 -5.17 -10.72
C GLN A 147 -6.40 -3.99 -10.03
N VAL A 148 -5.98 -4.14 -8.77
CA VAL A 148 -5.28 -3.06 -8.04
C VAL A 148 -3.95 -2.72 -8.72
N LEU A 149 -3.19 -3.74 -9.15
CA LEU A 149 -1.89 -3.54 -9.78
C LEU A 149 -2.00 -2.86 -11.14
N SER A 150 -3.07 -3.13 -11.90
CA SER A 150 -3.38 -2.42 -13.15
C SER A 150 -3.62 -0.94 -12.90
N GLU A 151 -4.44 -0.60 -11.89
CA GLU A 151 -4.71 0.78 -11.52
C GLU A 151 -3.42 1.50 -11.09
N VAL A 152 -2.62 0.88 -10.22
CA VAL A 152 -1.31 1.43 -9.80
C VAL A 152 -0.39 1.68 -10.99
N ASN A 153 -0.41 0.79 -11.98
CA ASN A 153 0.41 0.94 -13.19
C ASN A 153 -0.09 2.04 -14.14
N GLU A 154 -1.37 2.37 -14.14
CA GLU A 154 -1.89 3.53 -14.87
C GLU A 154 -1.47 4.84 -14.18
N GLN A 155 -1.38 4.84 -12.85
CA GLN A 155 -1.09 6.05 -12.07
C GLN A 155 0.39 6.46 -12.01
N SER A 156 1.33 5.60 -12.41
CA SER A 156 2.77 5.91 -12.35
C SER A 156 3.56 5.24 -13.48
N HIS A 157 4.48 6.00 -14.10
CA HIS A 157 5.40 5.47 -15.12
C HIS A 157 6.62 4.75 -14.53
N ASP A 158 6.99 5.04 -13.28
CA ASP A 158 8.14 4.47 -12.59
C ASP A 158 7.70 4.02 -11.20
N ILE A 159 6.89 2.97 -11.16
CA ILE A 159 6.34 2.44 -9.90
C ILE A 159 7.49 1.98 -9.01
N LYS A 160 7.82 2.78 -8.00
CA LYS A 160 8.61 2.35 -6.85
C LYS A 160 7.65 1.80 -5.79
N LEU A 161 7.14 0.59 -6.02
CA LEU A 161 6.26 -0.07 -5.06
C LEU A 161 7.08 -0.49 -3.83
N CYS A 162 6.85 0.12 -2.68
CA CYS A 162 7.52 -0.26 -1.43
C CYS A 162 6.59 -1.08 -0.52
N TYR A 163 6.56 -2.38 -0.84
CA TYR A 163 6.48 -3.62 -0.05
C TYR A 163 5.55 -3.85 1.18
N ASN A 164 4.68 -4.86 0.95
CA ASN A 164 3.76 -5.70 1.76
C ASN A 164 4.36 -6.49 2.96
N MET A 165 3.58 -6.97 3.94
CA MET A 165 4.04 -8.10 4.79
C MET A 165 2.90 -9.07 5.13
N MET A 166 2.74 -10.06 4.26
CA MET A 166 1.92 -11.26 4.42
C MET A 166 2.11 -11.91 5.80
N LEU A 167 1.04 -11.88 6.61
CA LEU A 167 0.95 -12.50 7.94
C LEU A 167 1.17 -14.03 7.99
N GLN A 168 1.52 -14.70 6.88
CA GLN A 168 1.53 -16.17 6.81
C GLN A 168 2.87 -16.86 6.53
N ALA A 169 3.98 -16.17 6.22
CA ALA A 169 5.32 -16.78 6.25
C ALA A 169 6.47 -15.75 6.11
N PRO A 170 7.68 -16.04 6.64
CA PRO A 170 8.86 -15.16 6.57
C PRO A 170 9.49 -14.95 5.17
N CYS A 171 8.77 -15.19 4.06
CA CYS A 171 9.37 -15.27 2.72
C CYS A 171 8.68 -14.46 1.60
N PHE A 172 7.63 -13.69 1.87
CA PHE A 172 6.85 -13.11 0.78
C PHE A 172 7.13 -11.63 0.54
N THR A 173 8.06 -11.37 -0.39
CA THR A 173 8.36 -10.02 -0.86
C THR A 173 7.96 -9.76 -2.30
N ILE A 174 6.81 -9.09 -2.50
CA ILE A 174 6.40 -8.60 -3.83
C ILE A 174 7.11 -7.26 -4.08
N TYR A 175 8.23 -7.33 -4.80
CA TYR A 175 8.84 -6.15 -5.43
C TYR A 175 8.20 -5.96 -6.80
N MET A 176 7.47 -4.86 -7.00
CA MET A 176 7.25 -4.35 -8.34
C MET A 176 8.23 -3.22 -8.57
N GLN A 177 9.32 -3.55 -9.26
CA GLN A 177 10.12 -2.55 -9.94
C GLN A 177 9.75 -2.63 -11.42
N CYS A 178 9.47 -1.47 -12.02
CA CYS A 178 9.05 -1.25 -13.39
C CYS A 178 9.40 -2.39 -14.37
N GLY A 179 8.37 -2.95 -15.03
CA GLY A 179 8.54 -3.89 -16.15
C GLY A 179 7.59 -5.08 -16.17
N THR A 180 6.28 -4.85 -16.38
CA THR A 180 5.26 -5.81 -16.91
C THR A 180 5.16 -7.22 -16.28
N THR A 181 5.87 -7.50 -15.19
CA THR A 181 6.05 -8.84 -14.63
C THR A 181 5.85 -8.78 -13.13
N VAL A 182 4.78 -9.40 -12.66
CA VAL A 182 4.60 -9.70 -11.24
C VAL A 182 5.30 -11.03 -10.98
N PHE A 183 6.29 -11.02 -10.09
CA PHE A 183 6.97 -12.24 -9.68
C PHE A 183 6.25 -12.83 -8.47
N TYR A 184 5.50 -13.92 -8.69
CA TYR A 184 4.98 -14.75 -7.62
C TYR A 184 5.85 -15.99 -7.48
N ASN A 185 6.54 -16.12 -6.33
CA ASN A 185 7.36 -17.29 -5.99
C ASN A 185 8.40 -17.70 -7.08
N GLY A 186 9.06 -16.71 -7.70
CA GLY A 186 10.04 -16.96 -8.77
C GLY A 186 9.47 -17.52 -10.08
N LYS A 187 8.15 -17.74 -10.17
CA LYS A 187 7.47 -18.04 -11.42
C LYS A 187 7.11 -16.72 -12.09
N LYS A 188 7.64 -16.52 -13.30
CA LYS A 188 7.32 -15.38 -14.15
C LYS A 188 5.87 -15.50 -14.59
N SER A 189 4.98 -14.69 -14.03
CA SER A 189 3.65 -14.46 -14.60
C SER A 189 3.75 -13.19 -15.44
N ALA A 190 3.80 -13.34 -16.77
CA ALA A 190 3.70 -12.21 -17.68
C ALA A 190 2.23 -11.79 -17.73
N ILE A 191 1.90 -10.70 -17.04
CA ILE A 191 0.53 -10.19 -16.97
C ILE A 191 0.21 -9.33 -18.21
N TYR A 192 1.23 -8.74 -18.84
CA TYR A 192 1.08 -7.94 -20.05
C TYR A 192 2.11 -8.33 -21.13
N PRO A 193 1.78 -8.22 -22.43
CA PRO A 193 2.80 -8.26 -23.48
C PRO A 193 3.76 -7.07 -23.30
N PRO A 194 5.08 -7.26 -23.48
CA PRO A 194 6.04 -6.18 -23.34
C PRO A 194 5.76 -5.07 -24.36
N ARG A 195 5.62 -3.82 -23.90
CA ARG A 195 5.65 -2.65 -24.79
C ARG A 195 7.11 -2.38 -25.19
N GLU A 196 7.33 -2.07 -26.47
CA GLU A 196 8.63 -2.06 -27.17
C GLU A 196 9.69 -1.03 -26.70
N SER A 197 9.65 -0.49 -25.48
CA SER A 197 10.58 0.59 -25.08
C SER A 197 11.20 0.54 -23.68
N THR A 198 11.21 -0.59 -22.97
CA THR A 198 11.90 -0.66 -21.66
C THR A 198 13.37 -1.04 -21.80
N ALA A 199 14.20 -0.08 -22.21
CA ALA A 199 15.65 -0.20 -22.06
C ALA A 199 16.03 0.00 -20.58
N ASN A 200 16.70 -1.00 -20.00
CA ASN A 200 17.40 -0.99 -18.71
C ASN A 200 16.55 -0.84 -17.43
N CYS A 201 15.78 -1.87 -17.08
CA CYS A 201 15.34 -2.08 -15.69
C CYS A 201 16.28 -3.09 -15.01
N ALA A 202 17.15 -2.60 -14.13
CA ALA A 202 17.99 -3.45 -13.28
C ALA A 202 17.17 -3.95 -12.08
N LEU A 203 17.01 -5.28 -11.95
CA LEU A 203 16.47 -5.91 -10.75
C LEU A 203 17.43 -5.69 -9.57
N LEU A 204 17.06 -4.82 -8.62
CA LEU A 204 17.69 -4.81 -7.29
C LEU A 204 16.85 -5.68 -6.35
N GLY A 205 17.06 -7.00 -6.43
CA GLY A 205 16.48 -7.96 -5.49
C GLY A 205 17.19 -7.91 -4.14
N LEU A 206 16.86 -6.94 -3.29
CA LEU A 206 17.31 -6.93 -1.90
C LEU A 206 16.36 -7.78 -1.06
N ARG A 207 16.81 -8.96 -0.62
CA ARG A 207 16.08 -9.75 0.39
C ARG A 207 16.38 -9.18 1.77
N PHE A 208 15.45 -8.46 2.37
CA PHE A 208 15.59 -8.04 3.76
C PHE A 208 14.99 -9.07 4.71
N LYS A 209 15.86 -9.64 5.56
CA LYS A 209 15.45 -10.51 6.66
C LYS A 209 15.08 -9.59 7.83
N ILE A 210 13.80 -9.32 8.02
CA ILE A 210 13.32 -8.58 9.19
C ILE A 210 13.39 -9.54 10.38
N HIS A 211 14.26 -9.23 11.34
CA HIS A 211 14.29 -9.93 12.62
C HIS A 211 13.14 -9.38 13.48
N TYR A 212 12.28 -10.28 13.96
CA TYR A 212 11.26 -10.00 14.98
C TYR A 212 11.90 -9.93 16.37
#